data_AF-A0A7R9UR70-F1
#
_entry.id   AF-A0A7R9UR70-F1
#
_cell.length_a   1.000
_cell.length_b   1.000
_cell.length_c   1.000
_cell.angle_alpha   90.00
_cell.angle_beta   90.00
_cell.angle_gamma   90.00
#
_symmetry.space_group_name_H-M   'P 1'
#
loop_
_entity.id
_entity.type
_entity.pdbx_description
1 polymer ?
#
loop_
_entity_poly.entity_id
_entity_poly.type
_entity_poly.pdbx_seq_one_letter_code
_entity_poly.pdbx_strand_id
1 'polypeptide(L)'
;RLHQHGSPSPAAARPEFSAAQLQRYVKYARTIKPELTAESRGALVDAYAQLRAASHAPGSAMAQRVTVRQLEALLRLSEAIARVHLDDRIRTRYVKEAKRLVSTS
;
A
#
# COMPACT_ATOMS: atom_id res chain seq x y z
N ARG A 1 25.07 17.62 -18.74
CA ARG A 1 24.44 16.91 -19.88
C ARG A 1 23.06 16.42 -19.41
N LEU A 2 22.01 16.93 -20.08
CA LEU A 2 20.59 16.49 -20.10
C LEU A 2 19.81 16.33 -18.78
N HIS A 3 19.22 17.44 -18.32
CA HIS A 3 17.89 17.45 -17.70
C HIS A 3 17.03 18.51 -18.41
N GLN A 4 16.51 18.22 -19.61
CA GLN A 4 15.48 19.07 -20.22
C GLN A 4 14.45 18.25 -21.02
N HIS A 5 13.19 18.60 -20.73
CA HIS A 5 11.93 18.45 -21.46
C HIS A 5 11.21 17.10 -21.57
N GLY A 6 10.06 17.05 -20.87
CA GLY A 6 8.85 16.34 -21.29
C GLY A 6 7.63 17.22 -20.97
N SER A 7 7.23 18.05 -21.94
CA SER A 7 5.90 18.65 -22.23
C SER A 7 5.08 19.33 -21.11
N PRO A 8 4.62 20.59 -21.29
CA PRO A 8 3.59 21.18 -20.43
C PRO A 8 2.19 20.81 -20.96
N SER A 9 1.39 20.02 -20.22
CA SER A 9 -0.04 19.80 -20.47
C SER A 9 -0.72 19.04 -19.31
N PRO A 10 -2.03 19.22 -19.00
CA PRO A 10 -2.93 20.38 -19.16
C PRO A 10 -3.30 20.95 -17.77
N ALA A 11 -3.37 22.28 -17.66
CA ALA A 11 -3.56 23.03 -16.41
C ALA A 11 -2.47 22.76 -15.36
N ALA A 12 -1.73 23.80 -14.99
CA ALA A 12 -0.94 23.79 -13.76
C ALA A 12 -1.92 23.62 -12.59
N ALA A 13 -2.31 22.38 -12.29
CA ALA A 13 -3.06 22.03 -11.11
C ALA A 13 -2.21 22.51 -9.95
N ARG A 14 -2.57 23.67 -9.39
CA ARG A 14 -1.98 24.12 -8.14
C ARG A 14 -2.37 23.04 -7.14
N PRO A 15 -1.41 22.24 -6.65
CA PRO A 15 -1.76 21.19 -5.70
C PRO A 15 -2.40 21.84 -4.49
N GLU A 16 -3.47 21.24 -3.98
CA GLU A 16 -4.19 21.74 -2.80
C GLU A 16 -3.26 21.89 -1.59
N PHE A 17 -2.20 21.07 -1.54
CA PHE A 17 -1.18 21.11 -0.51
C PHE A 17 0.19 21.46 -1.10
N SER A 18 0.88 22.41 -0.45
CA SER A 18 2.29 22.68 -0.73
C SER A 18 3.19 21.50 -0.33
N ALA A 19 4.37 21.42 -0.94
CA ALA A 19 5.37 20.40 -0.57
C ALA A 19 5.74 20.47 0.92
N ALA A 20 5.83 21.66 1.50
CA ALA A 20 6.13 21.86 2.92
C ALA A 20 5.01 21.33 3.84
N GLN A 21 3.73 21.50 3.44
CA GLN A 21 2.59 20.94 4.18
C GLN A 21 2.61 19.40 4.13
N LEU A 22 2.82 18.81 2.96
CA LEU A 22 2.90 17.35 2.81
C LEU A 22 4.08 16.75 3.59
N GLN A 23 5.26 17.37 3.55
CA GLN A 23 6.41 16.91 4.34
C GLN A 23 6.12 16.91 5.85
N ARG A 24 5.47 17.97 6.34
CA ARG A 24 5.07 18.07 7.75
C ARG A 24 4.04 17.01 8.12
N TYR A 25 3.06 16.78 7.25
CA TYR A 25 2.05 15.74 7.42
C TYR A 25 2.69 14.34 7.48
N VAL A 26 3.52 13.99 6.51
CA VAL A 26 4.22 12.69 6.48
C VAL A 26 5.13 12.52 7.69
N LYS A 27 5.81 13.58 8.13
CA LYS A 27 6.63 13.54 9.35
C LYS A 27 5.79 13.17 10.57
N TYR A 28 4.60 13.73 10.70
CA TYR A 28 3.66 13.39 11.77
C TYR A 28 3.11 11.96 11.61
N ALA A 29 2.60 11.59 10.43
CA ALA A 29 2.07 10.26 10.15
C ALA A 29 3.07 9.13 10.49
N ARG A 30 4.38 9.36 10.30
CA ARG A 30 5.44 8.39 10.62
C ARG A 30 5.63 8.14 12.12
N THR A 31 5.16 9.01 13.00
CA THR A 31 5.26 8.80 14.46
C THR A 31 4.21 7.81 14.97
N ILE A 32 3.15 7.58 14.20
CA ILE A 32 2.05 6.69 14.55
C ILE A 32 2.51 5.23 14.38
N LYS A 33 2.19 4.42 15.38
CA LYS A 33 2.46 2.98 15.42
C LYS A 33 1.11 2.23 15.48
N PRO A 34 0.46 2.01 14.33
CA PRO A 34 -0.85 1.38 14.31
C PRO A 34 -0.78 -0.07 14.82
N GLU A 35 -1.78 -0.48 15.60
CA GLU A 35 -1.87 -1.82 16.15
C GLU A 35 -2.75 -2.72 15.28
N LEU A 36 -2.34 -3.98 15.11
CA LEU A 36 -3.09 -4.95 14.33
C LEU A 36 -4.31 -5.45 15.11
N THR A 37 -5.51 -5.16 14.59
CA THR A 37 -6.77 -5.67 15.14
C THR A 37 -6.98 -7.16 14.84
N ALA A 38 -7.76 -7.86 15.67
CA ALA A 38 -8.06 -9.28 15.48
C ALA A 38 -8.75 -9.56 14.12
N GLU A 39 -9.70 -8.71 13.74
CA GLU A 39 -10.38 -8.81 12.43
C GLU A 39 -9.40 -8.65 11.25
N SER A 40 -8.48 -7.68 11.36
CA SER A 40 -7.50 -7.42 10.29
C SER A 40 -6.46 -8.52 10.19
N ARG A 41 -6.16 -9.21 11.29
CA ARG A 41 -5.34 -10.43 11.28
C ARG A 41 -5.99 -11.52 10.43
N GLY A 42 -7.29 -11.77 10.62
CA GLY A 42 -8.05 -12.70 9.77
C GLY A 42 -8.01 -12.29 8.31
N ALA A 43 -8.28 -11.01 8.02
CA ALA A 43 -8.25 -10.49 6.66
C ALA A 43 -6.88 -10.60 5.98
N LEU A 44 -5.76 -10.46 6.71
CA LEU A 44 -4.41 -10.65 6.19
C LEU A 44 -4.15 -12.11 5.79
N VAL A 45 -4.57 -13.05 6.64
CA VAL A 45 -4.46 -14.49 6.37
C VAL A 45 -5.26 -14.85 5.12
N ASP A 46 -6.51 -14.39 5.03
CA ASP A 46 -7.37 -14.64 3.87
C ASP A 46 -6.78 -14.03 2.59
N ALA A 47 -6.29 -12.79 2.65
CA ALA A 47 -5.67 -12.13 1.52
C ALA A 47 -4.43 -12.90 1.03
N TYR A 48 -3.57 -13.35 1.94
CA TYR A 48 -2.40 -14.14 1.61
C TYR A 48 -2.76 -15.50 1.01
N ALA A 49 -3.73 -16.21 1.57
CA ALA A 49 -4.21 -17.49 1.04
C ALA A 49 -4.74 -17.34 -0.39
N GLN A 50 -5.49 -16.27 -0.66
CA GLN A 50 -6.01 -15.97 -2.00
C GLN A 50 -4.89 -15.66 -3.00
N LEU A 51 -3.89 -14.85 -2.61
CA LEU A 51 -2.71 -14.59 -3.47
C LEU A 51 -1.97 -15.89 -3.79
N ARG A 52 -1.80 -16.76 -2.79
CA ARG A 52 -1.11 -18.05 -2.96
C ARG A 52 -1.88 -18.98 -3.89
N ALA A 53 -3.20 -19.08 -3.74
CA ALA A 53 -4.05 -19.86 -4.63
C ALA A 53 -3.98 -19.35 -6.09
N ALA A 54 -4.03 -18.04 -6.30
CA ALA A 54 -3.92 -17.43 -7.63
C ALA A 54 -2.56 -17.72 -8.30
N SER A 55 -1.49 -17.85 -7.52
CA SER A 55 -0.16 -18.20 -8.04
C SER A 55 0.00 -19.66 -8.48
N HIS A 56 -0.96 -20.53 -8.18
CA HIS A 56 -0.96 -21.95 -8.57
C HIS A 56 -1.95 -22.25 -9.71
N ALA A 57 -2.65 -21.24 -10.24
CA ALA A 57 -3.60 -21.41 -11.32
C ALA A 57 -2.90 -21.70 -12.68
N PRO A 58 -3.41 -22.65 -13.50
CA PRO A 58 -2.88 -22.91 -14.84
C PRO A 58 -2.94 -21.66 -15.72
N GLY A 59 -1.84 -21.32 -16.39
CA GLY A 59 -1.75 -20.13 -17.26
C GLY A 59 -1.48 -18.81 -16.52
N SER A 60 -1.24 -18.84 -15.21
CA SER A 60 -0.81 -17.67 -14.47
C SER A 60 0.59 -17.21 -14.94
N ALA A 61 0.65 -16.05 -15.59
CA ALA A 61 1.91 -15.40 -15.98
C ALA A 61 2.76 -14.95 -14.77
N MET A 62 2.25 -15.13 -13.54
CA MET A 62 2.92 -14.77 -12.30
C MET A 62 3.68 -15.98 -11.72
N ALA A 63 4.73 -16.39 -12.42
CA ALA A 63 5.76 -17.32 -11.92
C ALA A 63 6.54 -16.78 -10.69
N GLN A 64 6.06 -15.73 -10.04
CA GLN A 64 6.63 -15.23 -8.79
C GLN A 64 6.03 -16.02 -7.63
N ARG A 65 6.77 -17.02 -7.15
CA ARG A 65 6.39 -17.82 -5.98
C ARG A 65 5.93 -16.90 -4.84
N VAL A 66 4.66 -17.02 -4.46
CA VAL A 66 4.12 -16.30 -3.30
C VAL A 66 4.76 -16.89 -2.04
N THR A 67 5.66 -16.12 -1.42
CA THR A 67 6.38 -16.50 -0.19
C THR A 67 5.88 -15.67 1.01
N VAL A 68 6.38 -15.97 2.21
CA VAL A 68 6.11 -15.20 3.44
C VAL A 68 6.45 -13.71 3.27
N ARG A 69 7.38 -13.37 2.37
CA ARG A 69 7.69 -11.96 2.04
C ARG A 69 6.49 -11.19 1.51
N GLN A 70 5.55 -11.85 0.82
CA GLN A 70 4.32 -11.21 0.35
C GLN A 70 3.35 -10.93 1.50
N LEU A 71 3.29 -11.81 2.51
CA LEU A 71 2.53 -11.54 3.72
C LEU A 71 3.12 -10.34 4.50
N GLU A 72 4.45 -10.29 4.64
CA GLU A 72 5.14 -9.14 5.23
C GLU A 72 4.86 -7.84 4.45
N ALA A 73 4.89 -7.90 3.12
CA ALA A 73 4.60 -6.76 2.26
C ALA A 73 3.16 -6.27 2.45
N LEU A 74 2.17 -7.18 2.49
CA LEU A 74 0.77 -6.84 2.78
C LEU A 74 0.62 -6.15 4.14
N LEU A 75 1.27 -6.67 5.18
CA LEU A 75 1.23 -6.06 6.52
C LEU A 75 1.85 -4.65 6.51
N ARG A 76 3.05 -4.50 5.92
CA ARG A 76 3.74 -3.20 5.83
C ARG A 76 2.93 -2.17 5.06
N LEU A 77 2.28 -2.56 3.97
CA LEU A 77 1.39 -1.69 3.21
C LEU A 77 0.15 -1.31 4.03
N SER A 78 -0.45 -2.27 4.73
CA SER A 78 -1.62 -2.01 5.59
C SER A 78 -1.29 -1.02 6.71
N GLU A 79 -0.12 -1.16 7.34
CA GLU A 79 0.41 -0.19 8.33
C GLU A 79 0.66 1.19 7.71
N ALA A 80 1.27 1.24 6.51
CA ALA A 80 1.55 2.50 5.84
C ALA A 80 0.27 3.26 5.51
N ILE A 81 -0.77 2.56 5.04
CA ILE A 81 -2.09 3.14 4.77
C ILE A 81 -2.72 3.65 6.08
N ALA A 82 -2.67 2.86 7.16
CA ALA A 82 -3.17 3.31 8.48
C ALA A 82 -2.45 4.58 8.97
N ARG A 83 -1.12 4.66 8.83
CA ARG A 83 -0.33 5.86 9.15
C ARG A 83 -0.76 7.07 8.31
N VAL A 84 -0.97 6.91 7.01
CA VAL A 84 -1.45 7.99 6.14
C VAL A 84 -2.84 8.48 6.55
N HIS A 85 -3.69 7.60 7.08
CA HIS A 85 -5.00 7.97 7.65
C HIS A 85 -4.94 8.49 9.09
N LEU A 86 -3.74 8.59 9.67
CA LEU A 86 -3.54 8.92 11.08
C LEU A 86 -4.32 8.01 12.05
N ASP A 87 -4.55 6.76 11.65
CA ASP A 87 -5.30 5.76 12.42
C ASP A 87 -4.32 4.96 13.29
N ASP A 88 -4.63 4.81 14.57
CA ASP A 88 -3.84 4.02 15.53
C ASP A 88 -4.12 2.52 15.41
N ARG A 89 -5.04 2.11 14.53
CA ARG A 89 -5.41 0.71 14.32
C ARG A 89 -5.36 0.34 12.86
N ILE A 90 -4.77 -0.82 12.57
CA ILE A 90 -4.89 -1.45 11.26
C ILE A 90 -6.29 -2.06 11.19
N ARG A 91 -7.12 -1.50 10.31
CA ARG A 91 -8.48 -1.96 10.02
C ARG A 91 -8.54 -2.79 8.75
N THR A 92 -9.58 -3.62 8.63
CA THR A 92 -9.79 -4.53 7.50
C THR A 92 -9.79 -3.83 6.14
N ARG A 93 -10.28 -2.58 6.08
CA ARG A 93 -10.24 -1.75 4.86
C ARG A 93 -8.83 -1.49 4.34
N TYR A 94 -7.85 -1.34 5.23
CA TYR A 94 -6.45 -1.09 4.86
C TYR A 94 -5.80 -2.35 4.30
N VAL A 95 -6.15 -3.51 4.84
CA VAL A 95 -5.71 -4.81 4.32
C VAL A 95 -6.26 -5.07 2.92
N LYS A 96 -7.55 -4.78 2.71
CA LYS A 96 -8.20 -4.90 1.40
C LYS A 96 -7.53 -4.01 0.35
N GLU A 97 -7.21 -2.76 0.73
CA GLU A 97 -6.53 -1.84 -0.16
C GLU A 97 -5.07 -2.25 -0.44
N ALA A 98 -4.34 -2.69 0.57
CA ALA A 98 -2.99 -3.23 0.41
C ALA A 98 -2.99 -4.43 -0.57
N LYS A 99 -3.95 -5.35 -0.45
CA LYS A 99 -4.12 -6.46 -1.38
C LYS A 99 -4.37 -5.97 -2.80
N ARG A 100 -5.29 -5.02 -2.99
CA ARG A 100 -5.60 -4.44 -4.31
C ARG A 100 -4.34 -3.88 -4.99
N LEU A 101 -3.51 -3.14 -4.25
CA LEU A 101 -2.25 -2.58 -4.74
C LEU A 101 -1.25 -3.67 -5.16
N VAL A 102 -1.07 -4.70 -4.32
CA VAL A 102 -0.16 -5.83 -4.60
C VAL A 102 -0.63 -6.63 -5.81
N SER A 103 -1.93 -6.82 -6.00
CA SER A 103 -2.49 -7.59 -7.13
C SER A 103 -2.54 -6.83 -8.45
N THR A 104 -2.41 -5.50 -8.42
CA THR A 104 -2.42 -4.65 -9.63
C THR A 104 -1.00 -4.37 -10.15
N SER A 105 0.03 -4.71 -9.37
CA SER A 105 1.45 -4.48 -9.70
C SER A 105 2.05 -5.61 -10.55
#